data_AF-A0A1A8FNJ3-F1
#
_entry.id   AF-A0A1A8FNJ3-F1
#
_cell.length_a   1.000
_cell.length_b   1.000
_cell.length_c   1.000
_cell.angle_alpha   90.00
_cell.angle_beta   90.00
_cell.angle_gamma   90.00
#
_symmetry.space_group_name_H-M   'P 1'
#
loop_
_entity.id
_entity.type
_entity.pdbx_description
1 polymer ?
#
loop_
_entity_poly.entity_id
_entity_poly.type
_entity_poly.pdbx_seq_one_letter_code
_entity_poly.pdbx_strand_id
1 'polypeptide(L)' 'RKYNKSSAQVALRFNVQRGVVVIPKSFTHERIKHNFQIFDFSLTEDEMKAIEALNKNVRFVELLMWSDHPEYP' A
#
# COMPACT_ATOMS: atom_id res chain seq x y z
N ARG A 1 -1.79 15.76 -1.41
CA ARG A 1 -1.00 17.01 -1.23
C ARG A 1 -0.86 17.45 0.23
N LYS A 2 -1.82 17.19 1.14
CA LYS A 2 -1.81 17.58 2.57
C LYS A 2 -0.46 17.42 3.30
N TYR A 3 0.22 16.29 3.15
CA TYR A 3 1.50 16.00 3.83
C TYR A 3 2.75 16.32 3.01
N ASN A 4 2.60 16.91 1.81
CA ASN A 4 3.66 16.97 0.80
C ASN A 4 4.29 15.58 0.49
N LYS A 5 3.46 14.52 0.55
CA LYS A 5 3.83 13.14 0.25
C LYS A 5 3.17 12.67 -1.04
N SER A 6 3.84 11.75 -1.72
CA SER A 6 3.32 11.05 -2.90
C SER A 6 2.24 10.03 -2.52
N SER A 7 1.39 9.65 -3.48
CA SER A 7 0.38 8.60 -3.25
C SER A 7 0.99 7.25 -2.85
N ALA A 8 2.20 6.94 -3.36
CA ALA A 8 2.94 5.74 -2.97
C ALA A 8 3.29 5.75 -1.48
N GLN A 9 3.79 6.87 -0.94
CA GLN A 9 4.09 6.99 0.48
C GLN A 9 2.83 6.92 1.35
N VAL A 10 1.73 7.52 0.90
CA VAL A 10 0.44 7.41 1.62
C VAL A 10 -0.04 5.96 1.67
N ALA A 11 0.06 5.21 0.57
CA ALA A 11 -0.31 3.79 0.54
C ALA A 11 0.59 2.91 1.42
N LEU A 12 1.89 3.20 1.49
CA LEU A 12 2.83 2.52 2.37
C LEU A 12 2.55 2.85 3.84
N ARG A 13 2.38 4.13 4.16
CA ARG A 13 2.05 4.60 5.51
C ARG A 13 0.75 3.97 6.02
N PHE A 14 -0.28 3.92 5.19
CA PHE A 14 -1.56 3.29 5.53
C PHE A 14 -1.39 1.86 6.03
N ASN A 15 -0.63 1.03 5.31
CA ASN A 15 -0.42 -0.37 5.71
C ASN A 15 0.44 -0.48 6.98
N VAL A 16 1.55 0.25 7.06
CA VAL A 16 2.43 0.21 8.23
C VAL A 16 1.71 0.69 9.50
N GLN A 17 0.89 1.75 9.41
CA GLN A 17 0.18 2.30 10.55
C GLN A 17 -0.87 1.33 11.13
N ARG A 18 -1.45 0.45 10.30
CA ARG A 18 -2.36 -0.62 10.76
C ARG A 18 -1.65 -1.94 11.09
N GLY A 19 -0.33 -1.93 11.23
CA GLY A 19 0.47 -3.09 11.65
C GLY A 19 0.82 -4.08 10.51
N VAL A 20 0.58 -3.71 9.25
CA VAL A 20 0.93 -4.56 8.10
C VAL A 20 2.30 -4.19 7.56
N VAL A 21 3.22 -5.16 7.54
CA VAL A 21 4.56 -5.00 6.94
C VAL A 21 4.44 -4.88 5.43
N VAL A 22 5.21 -3.95 4.82
CA VAL A 22 5.21 -3.68 3.38
C VAL A 22 6.56 -3.98 2.73
N ILE A 23 6.54 -4.42 1.47
CA ILE A 23 7.74 -4.77 0.68
C ILE A 23 7.79 -4.01 -0.67
N PRO A 24 7.93 -2.66 -0.66
CA PRO A 24 7.94 -1.88 -1.90
C PRO A 24 9.20 -2.13 -2.72
N LYS A 25 9.04 -2.60 -3.95
CA LYS A 25 10.15 -2.75 -4.90
C LYS A 25 10.43 -1.44 -5.66
N SER A 26 11.71 -1.09 -5.80
CA SER A 26 12.18 -0.05 -6.71
C SER A 26 13.63 -0.32 -7.14
N PHE A 27 13.99 0.04 -8.38
CA PHE A 27 15.38 0.10 -8.85
C PHE A 27 15.90 1.54 -8.97
N THR A 28 15.03 2.54 -8.81
CA THR A 28 15.40 3.95 -8.83
C THR A 28 15.82 4.38 -7.43
N HIS A 29 17.04 4.89 -7.29
CA HIS A 29 17.63 5.30 -6.02
C HIS A 29 16.79 6.32 -5.26
N GLU A 30 16.31 7.35 -5.97
CA GLU A 30 15.48 8.41 -5.42
C GLU A 30 14.18 7.83 -4.86
N ARG A 31 13.56 6.87 -5.56
CA ARG A 31 12.34 6.19 -5.09
C ARG A 31 12.60 5.27 -3.91
N ILE A 32 13.76 4.61 -3.85
CA ILE A 32 14.14 3.78 -2.69
C ILE A 32 14.18 4.67 -1.43
N LYS A 33 14.89 5.81 -1.51
CA LYS A 33 14.91 6.80 -0.42
C LYS A 33 13.52 7.33 -0.10
N HIS A 34 12.74 7.68 -1.12
CA HIS A 34 11.42 8.28 -0.95
C HIS A 34 10.41 7.32 -0.31
N ASN A 35 10.45 6.03 -0.65
CA ASN A 35 9.59 5.00 -0.07
C ASN A 35 9.86 4.79 1.44
N PHE A 36 11.07 5.09 1.91
CA PHE A 36 11.41 4.98 3.33
C PHE A 36 10.96 6.21 4.15
N GLN A 37 10.67 7.34 3.50
CA GLN A 37 10.17 8.57 4.14
C GLN A 37 8.67 8.49 4.48
N ILE A 38 8.29 7.45 5.24
CA ILE A 38 6.91 7.17 5.69
C ILE A 38 6.76 7.19 7.21
N PHE A 39 7.85 7.43 7.93
CA PHE A 39 7.88 7.44 9.40
C PHE A 39 7.87 8.85 10.00
N ASP A 40 7.99 9.88 9.15
CA ASP A 40 7.98 11.30 9.50
C ASP A 40 6.58 11.93 9.46
N PHE A 41 5.53 11.12 9.24
CA PHE A 41 4.14 11.55 9.33
C PHE A 41 3.22 10.40 9.73
N SER A 42 1.99 10.73 10.14
CA SER A 42 0.91 9.79 10.38
C SER A 42 -0.37 10.23 9.67
N LEU A 43 -1.24 9.25 9.38
CA LEU A 43 -2.58 9.50 8.87
C LEU A 43 -3.53 9.65 10.06
N THR A 44 -4.50 10.56 9.96
CA THR A 44 -5.54 10.67 10.99
C THR A 44 -6.52 9.50 10.88
N GLU A 45 -7.30 9.24 11.94
CA GLU A 45 -8.31 8.19 11.93
C GLU A 45 -9.30 8.33 10.76
N ASP A 46 -9.75 9.55 10.46
CA ASP A 46 -10.66 9.80 9.35
C ASP A 46 -10.01 9.53 7.99
N GLU A 47 -8.71 9.77 7.84
CA GLU A 47 -7.98 9.46 6.62
C GLU A 47 -7.74 7.96 6.46
N MET A 48 -7.45 7.26 7.56
CA MET A 48 -7.37 5.80 7.58
C MET A 48 -8.69 5.19 7.11
N LYS A 49 -9.83 5.67 7.66
CA LYS A 49 -11.18 5.24 7.24
C LYS A 49 -11.47 5.57 5.77
N ALA A 50 -11.10 6.78 5.32
CA ALA A 50 -11.31 7.19 3.93
C ALA A 50 -10.50 6.35 2.94
N ILE A 51 -9.27 5.97 3.28
CA ILE A 51 -8.43 5.09 2.46
C ILE A 51 -8.96 3.65 2.50
N GLU A 52 -9.40 3.17 3.64
CA GLU A 52 -10.02 1.84 3.77
C GLU A 52 -11.28 1.70 2.90
N ALA A 53 -12.09 2.75 2.81
CA ALA A 53 -13.27 2.82 1.95
C ALA A 53 -12.95 2.75 0.44
N LEU A 54 -11.68 2.88 0.03
CA LEU A 54 -11.26 2.68 -1.36
C LEU A 54 -11.21 1.20 -1.76
N ASN A 55 -11.38 0.26 -0.83
CA ASN A 55 -11.38 -1.16 -1.11
C ASN A 55 -12.47 -1.51 -2.14
N LYS A 56 -12.07 -2.16 -3.24
CA LYS A 56 -12.97 -2.64 -4.28
C LYS A 56 -13.25 -4.15 -4.21
N ASN A 57 -12.61 -4.83 -3.27
CA ASN A 57 -12.60 -6.30 -3.19
C ASN A 57 -12.13 -6.98 -4.49
N VAL A 58 -11.19 -6.34 -5.21
CA VAL A 58 -10.57 -6.84 -6.45
C VAL A 58 -9.07 -6.99 -6.22
N ARG A 59 -8.51 -8.14 -6.61
CA ARG A 59 -7.07 -8.41 -6.57
C ARG A 59 -6.45 -8.00 -7.90
N PHE A 60 -5.27 -7.37 -7.88
CA PHE A 60 -4.51 -7.11 -9.11
C PHE A 60 -3.85 -8.38 -9.67
N VAL A 61 -3.51 -9.32 -8.79
CA VAL A 61 -2.86 -10.59 -9.13
C VAL A 61 -3.85 -11.70 -8.80
N GLU A 62 -4.67 -12.05 -9.79
CA GLU A 62 -5.71 -13.08 -9.64
C GLU A 62 -5.18 -14.49 -9.94
N LEU A 63 -4.13 -14.64 -10.75
CA LEU A 63 -3.58 -15.95 -11.14
C LEU A 63 -4.63 -16.88 -11.81
N LEU A 64 -5.55 -16.31 -12.60
CA LEU A 64 -6.67 -17.03 -13.24
C LEU A 64 -6.25 -18.26 -14.06
N MET A 65 -5.02 -18.26 -14.57
CA MET A 65 -4.41 -19.41 -15.28
C MET A 65 -4.31 -20.69 -14.42
N TRP A 66 -4.45 -20.58 -13.10
CA TRP A 66 -4.44 -21.70 -12.15
C TRP A 66 -5.77 -21.83 -11.40
N SER A 67 -6.84 -21.19 -11.87
CA SER A 67 -8.14 -21.19 -11.18
C SER A 67 -8.78 -22.59 -11.06
N ASP A 68 -8.41 -23.53 -11.94
CA ASP A 68 -8.89 -24.91 -11.90
C ASP A 68 -8.10 -25.81 -10.91
N HIS A 69 -7.04 -25.30 -10.29
CA HIS A 69 -6.25 -26.07 -9.32
C HIS A 69 -7.05 -26.26 -8.01
N PRO A 70 -7.06 -27.45 -7.39
CA PRO A 70 -7.85 -27.71 -6.16
C PRO A 70 -7.46 -26.82 -4.98
N GLU A 71 -6.23 -26.30 -4.98
CA GLU A 71 -5.70 -25.39 -3.96
C GLU A 71 -5.67 -23.92 -4.41
N TYR A 72 -6.45 -23.54 -5.42
CA TYR A 72 -6.59 -22.13 -5.78
C TYR A 72 -7.23 -21.36 -4.60
N PRO A 73 -6.56 -20.32 -4.07
CA PRO A 73 -6.93 -19.68 -2.81
C PRO A 73 -8.14 -18.74 -2.88
#